data_AF-A0A2W5ZTR6-F1
#
_entry.id   AF-A0A2W5ZTR6-F1
#
_cell.length_a   1.000
_cell.length_b   1.000
_cell.length_c   1.000
_cell.angle_alpha   90.00
_cell.angle_beta   90.00
_cell.angle_gamma   90.00
#
_symmetry.space_group_name_H-M   'P 1'
#
loop_
_entity.id
_entity.type
_entity.pdbx_description
1 polymer ?
#
loop_
_entity_poly.entity_id
_entity_poly.type
_entity_poly.pdbx_seq_one_letter_code
_entity_poly.pdbx_strand_id
1 'polypeptide(L)'
;MLPLGIHPGFLLILLIIVLIVFGPGKLPELGSAIGRGIREFRKESDKIVDEVRSSGTEKESPPAAPAEVRPTETRPTVVSDTPATPTEPAKAETER
;
A
#
# COMPACT_ATOMS: atom_id res chain seq x y z
N MET A 1 7.86 -18.41 -0.06
CA MET A 1 7.24 -17.67 1.05
C MET A 1 6.73 -16.34 0.48
N LEU A 2 5.49 -16.17 0.02
CA LEU A 2 4.29 -17.00 0.13
C LEU A 2 4.02 -17.86 -1.14
N PRO A 3 3.93 -19.19 -1.03
CA PRO A 3 3.68 -20.10 -2.16
C PRO A 3 2.19 -20.22 -2.59
N LEU A 4 1.32 -19.26 -2.25
CA LEU A 4 -0.14 -19.27 -2.58
C LEU A 4 -0.73 -17.85 -2.69
N GLY A 5 -0.08 -16.94 -3.43
CA GLY A 5 -0.75 -15.72 -3.87
C GLY A 5 -1.81 -16.09 -4.90
N ILE A 6 -3.05 -15.63 -4.71
CA ILE A 6 -4.20 -15.89 -5.61
C ILE A 6 -3.74 -15.73 -7.06
N HIS A 7 -3.55 -16.85 -7.75
CA HIS A 7 -3.10 -16.80 -9.13
C HIS A 7 -4.25 -16.16 -9.92
N PRO A 8 -4.00 -15.09 -10.69
CA PRO A 8 -5.05 -14.46 -11.49
C PRO A 8 -5.73 -15.47 -12.44
N GLY A 9 -5.01 -16.53 -12.83
CA GLY A 9 -5.58 -17.67 -13.56
C GLY A 9 -6.67 -18.44 -12.80
N PHE A 10 -6.51 -18.70 -11.50
CA PHE A 10 -7.55 -19.34 -10.68
C PHE A 10 -8.79 -18.45 -10.55
N LEU A 11 -8.59 -17.14 -10.39
CA LEU A 11 -9.69 -16.19 -10.33
C LEU A 11 -10.47 -16.16 -11.65
N LEU A 12 -9.77 -16.25 -12.80
CA LEU A 12 -10.41 -16.34 -14.11
C LEU A 12 -11.19 -17.65 -14.30
N ILE A 13 -10.65 -18.79 -13.87
CA ILE A 13 -11.34 -20.09 -13.92
C ILE A 13 -12.60 -20.07 -13.06
N LEU A 14 -12.51 -19.57 -11.83
CA LEU A 14 -13.67 -19.42 -10.95
C LEU A 14 -14.73 -18.50 -11.56
N LEU A 15 -14.29 -17.37 -12.14
CA LEU A 15 -15.16 -16.44 -12.84
C LEU A 15 -15.91 -17.16 -13.98
N ILE A 16 -15.22 -17.92 -14.83
CA ILE A 16 -15.86 -18.69 -15.92
C ILE A 16 -16.92 -19.66 -15.39
N ILE A 17 -16.65 -20.40 -14.32
CA ILE A 17 -17.63 -21.32 -13.71
C ILE A 17 -18.88 -20.55 -13.25
N VAL A 18 -18.69 -19.43 -12.58
CA VAL A 18 -19.79 -18.55 -12.15
C VAL A 18 -20.55 -18.01 -13.36
N LEU A 19 -19.87 -17.61 -14.43
CA LEU A 19 -20.51 -17.15 -15.68
C LEU A 19 -21.32 -18.25 -16.37
N ILE A 20 -20.95 -19.51 -16.25
CA ILE A 20 -21.73 -20.62 -16.83
C ILE A 20 -23.02 -20.83 -16.04
N VAL A 21 -22.94 -20.78 -14.71
CA VAL A 21 -24.11 -20.98 -13.83
C VAL A 21 -25.07 -19.79 -13.89
N PHE A 22 -24.54 -18.57 -13.78
CA PHE A 22 -25.35 -17.35 -13.71
C PHE A 22 -25.53 -16.66 -15.06
N GLY A 23 -24.65 -16.88 -16.03
CA GLY A 23 -24.61 -16.19 -17.32
C GLY A 23 -23.75 -14.91 -17.31
N PRO A 24 -23.07 -14.57 -18.42
CA PRO A 24 -22.23 -13.36 -18.53
C PRO A 24 -23.03 -12.05 -18.43
N GLY A 25 -24.35 -12.08 -18.67
CA GLY A 25 -25.22 -10.91 -18.53
C GLY A 25 -25.64 -10.61 -17.10
N LYS A 26 -25.67 -11.60 -16.20
CA LYS A 26 -26.22 -11.44 -14.84
C LYS A 26 -25.27 -10.78 -13.86
N LEU A 27 -23.97 -11.01 -14.00
CA LEU A 27 -22.95 -10.34 -13.19
C LEU A 27 -22.91 -8.82 -13.40
N PRO A 28 -22.83 -8.28 -14.64
CA PRO A 28 -22.86 -6.83 -14.84
C PRO A 28 -24.20 -6.21 -14.48
N GLU A 29 -25.32 -6.92 -14.67
CA GLU A 29 -26.65 -6.47 -14.25
C GLU A 29 -26.72 -6.30 -12.72
N LEU A 30 -26.30 -7.31 -11.96
CA LEU A 30 -26.26 -7.27 -10.49
C LEU A 30 -25.24 -6.25 -9.97
N GLY A 31 -24.05 -6.21 -10.57
CA GLY A 31 -23.01 -5.23 -10.24
C GLY A 31 -23.46 -3.78 -10.50
N SER A 32 -24.22 -3.55 -11.57
CA SER A 32 -24.77 -2.21 -11.87
C SER A 32 -25.87 -1.79 -10.91
N ALA A 33 -26.67 -2.73 -10.39
CA ALA A 33 -27.67 -2.45 -9.36
C ALA A 33 -27.00 -2.13 -8.02
N ILE A 34 -26.06 -2.98 -7.58
CA ILE A 34 -25.28 -2.79 -6.34
C ILE A 34 -24.45 -1.50 -6.43
N GLY A 35 -23.80 -1.25 -7.56
CA GLY A 35 -22.95 -0.08 -7.77
C GLY A 35 -23.72 1.24 -7.68
N ARG A 36 -24.95 1.29 -8.20
CA ARG A 36 -25.85 2.43 -8.00
C ARG A 36 -26.20 2.62 -6.52
N GLY A 37 -26.61 1.55 -5.84
CA GLY A 37 -26.89 1.59 -4.40
C GLY A 37 -25.71 2.10 -3.56
N ILE A 38 -24.49 1.60 -3.82
CA ILE A 38 -23.28 2.05 -3.13
C ILE A 38 -22.98 3.53 -3.43
N ARG A 39 -23.23 3.98 -4.67
CA ARG A 39 -22.96 5.37 -5.07
C ARG A 39 -23.92 6.36 -4.40
N GLU A 40 -25.21 6.07 -4.39
CA GLU A 40 -26.20 6.85 -3.64
C GLU A 40 -25.90 6.80 -2.13
N PHE A 41 -25.58 5.62 -1.58
CA PHE A 41 -25.22 5.49 -0.17
C PHE A 41 -24.00 6.33 0.22
N ARG A 42 -22.93 6.30 -0.58
CA ARG A 42 -21.75 7.14 -0.36
C ARG A 42 -22.11 8.62 -0.41
N LYS A 43 -22.89 9.05 -1.41
CA LYS A 43 -23.30 10.44 -1.57
C LYS A 43 -24.10 10.97 -0.38
N GLU A 44 -25.06 10.19 0.12
CA GLU A 44 -25.83 10.59 1.31
C GLU A 44 -24.97 10.51 2.58
N SER A 45 -24.09 9.51 2.70
CA SER A 45 -23.15 9.41 3.82
C SER A 45 -22.22 10.62 3.88
N ASP A 46 -21.65 11.04 2.75
CA ASP A 46 -20.74 12.19 2.67
C ASP A 46 -21.46 13.48 3.08
N LYS A 47 -22.71 13.69 2.63
CA LYS A 47 -23.51 14.84 3.06
C LYS A 47 -23.77 14.87 4.57
N ILE A 48 -24.09 13.71 5.16
CA ILE A 48 -24.31 13.61 6.60
C ILE A 48 -23.02 13.93 7.36
N VAL A 49 -21.88 13.39 6.89
CA VAL A 49 -20.56 13.69 7.48
C VAL A 49 -20.26 15.19 7.39
N ASP A 50 -20.51 15.82 6.24
CA ASP A 50 -20.31 17.26 6.05
C ASP A 50 -21.27 18.10 6.89
N GLU A 51 -22.53 17.69 7.05
CA GLU A 51 -23.52 18.37 7.90
C GLU A 51 -23.15 18.26 9.38
N VAL A 52 -22.72 17.09 9.84
CA VAL A 52 -22.21 16.88 11.20
C VAL A 52 -20.94 17.70 11.44
N ARG A 53 -20.03 17.76 10.45
CA ARG A 53 -18.81 18.58 10.51
C ARG A 53 -19.10 20.08 10.46
N SER A 54 -20.15 20.50 9.76
CA SER A 54 -20.56 21.90 9.67
C SER A 54 -21.41 22.36 10.86
N SER A 55 -22.06 21.44 11.59
CA SER A 55 -22.86 21.74 12.79
C SER A 55 -22.07 21.67 14.10
N GLY A 56 -20.90 21.03 14.12
CA GLY A 56 -19.94 21.06 15.23
C GLY A 56 -18.64 21.76 14.84
N THR A 57 -18.49 23.03 15.24
CA THR A 57 -17.24 23.81 15.21
C THR A 57 -16.73 24.21 13.82
N GLU A 58 -17.06 25.45 13.46
CA GLU A 58 -16.16 26.44 12.86
C GLU A 58 -14.92 25.89 12.12
N LYS A 59 -15.08 25.68 10.81
CA LYS A 59 -14.11 26.06 9.76
C LYS A 59 -12.62 25.96 10.17
N GLU A 60 -12.11 24.75 10.34
CA GLU A 60 -10.67 24.54 10.31
C GLU A 60 -10.17 24.78 8.88
N SER A 61 -9.50 25.93 8.71
CA SER A 61 -8.74 26.30 7.52
C SER A 61 -7.85 25.13 7.07
N PRO A 62 -7.69 24.89 5.75
CA PRO A 62 -6.65 23.99 5.28
C PRO A 62 -5.31 24.44 5.87
N PRO A 63 -4.53 23.56 6.52
CA PRO A 63 -3.14 23.85 6.78
C PRO A 63 -2.51 24.19 5.45
N ALA A 64 -1.87 25.36 5.42
CA ALA A 64 -1.03 25.81 4.34
C ALA A 64 -0.23 24.63 3.81
N ALA A 65 -0.23 24.49 2.48
CA ALA A 65 0.64 23.59 1.75
C ALA A 65 2.00 23.50 2.44
N PRO A 66 2.47 22.29 2.81
CA PRO A 66 3.89 22.08 2.93
C PRO A 66 4.47 22.42 1.56
N ALA A 67 5.07 23.60 1.50
CA ALA A 67 6.04 23.95 0.49
C ALA A 67 6.91 22.72 0.26
N GLU A 68 7.08 22.42 -1.02
CA GLU A 68 8.08 21.53 -1.56
C GLU A 68 9.42 21.70 -0.82
N VAL A 69 9.63 20.90 0.22
CA VAL A 69 10.97 20.68 0.76
C VAL A 69 11.54 19.59 -0.12
N ARG A 70 12.23 20.02 -1.18
CA ARG A 70 13.37 19.28 -1.70
C ARG A 70 14.54 19.55 -0.74
N PRO A 71 14.96 18.57 0.07
CA PRO A 71 16.38 18.47 0.39
C PRO A 71 17.05 17.67 -0.71
N THR A 72 17.72 18.40 -1.59
CA THR A 72 19.09 18.13 -2.00
C THR A 72 19.74 16.96 -1.23
N GLU A 73 20.02 15.90 -1.98
CA GLU A 73 21.31 15.20 -1.98
C GLU A 73 22.19 15.47 -0.75
N THR A 74 22.04 14.65 0.29
CA THR A 74 23.11 14.46 1.28
C THR A 74 23.64 13.07 1.08
N ARG A 75 24.62 12.97 0.18
CA ARG A 75 25.65 11.95 0.21
C ARG A 75 26.59 12.29 1.36
N PRO A 76 26.71 11.49 2.44
CA PRO A 76 27.94 11.49 3.21
C PRO A 76 28.86 10.48 2.52
N THR A 77 29.82 11.01 1.78
CA THR A 77 31.09 10.30 1.56
C THR A 77 32.05 10.77 2.63
N VAL A 78 32.81 9.78 3.13
CA VAL A 78 33.97 9.88 4.02
C VAL A 78 33.64 9.95 5.51
N VAL A 79 33.79 8.83 6.20
CA VAL A 79 34.96 8.63 7.08
C VAL A 79 35.39 7.17 6.96
N SER A 80 36.58 6.99 6.40
CA SER A 80 37.43 5.83 6.61
C SER A 80 37.72 5.71 8.10
N ASP A 81 37.26 4.65 8.73
CA ASP A 81 37.92 4.09 9.90
C ASP A 81 37.90 2.58 9.78
N THR A 82 39.02 2.07 9.27
CA THR A 82 39.53 0.77 9.71
C THR A 82 40.23 1.03 11.04
N PRO A 83 39.73 0.50 12.17
CA PRO A 83 40.60 0.09 13.25
C PRO A 83 40.75 -1.42 13.12
N ALA A 84 41.86 -1.80 12.48
CA ALA A 84 42.49 -3.08 12.74
C ALA A 84 42.65 -3.20 14.27
N THR A 85 41.98 -4.17 14.88
CA THR A 85 42.38 -4.64 16.20
C THR A 85 43.28 -5.86 15.99
N PRO A 86 44.56 -5.76 16.39
CA PRO A 86 45.57 -6.80 16.22
C PRO A 86 45.16 -8.11 16.89
N THR A 87 45.34 -9.23 16.18
CA THR A 87 45.47 -10.54 16.81
C THR A 87 46.77 -11.14 16.29
N GLU A 88 47.85 -10.77 16.95
CA GLU A 88 49.14 -11.44 16.99
C GLU A 88 49.44 -11.59 18.50
N PRO A 89 49.81 -12.78 19.04
CA PRO A 89 50.90 -13.60 18.52
C PRO A 89 50.75 -15.14 18.60
N ALA A 90 51.62 -15.80 17.83
CA ALA A 90 52.33 -17.03 18.16
C ALA A 90 51.55 -18.35 18.25
N LYS A 91 51.59 -19.12 17.15
CA LYS A 91 52.41 -20.33 17.12
C LYS A 91 52.87 -20.65 15.69
N ALA A 92 54.15 -20.42 15.44
CA ALA A 92 54.89 -20.99 14.33
C ALA A 92 55.39 -22.38 14.76
N GLU A 93 55.16 -23.39 13.92
CA GLU A 93 55.90 -24.66 13.85
C GLU A 93 55.40 -25.29 12.53
N THR A 94 56.07 -25.15 11.39
CA THR A 94 57.34 -25.83 11.02
C THR A 94 57.34 -27.27 11.50
N GLU A 95 56.95 -28.22 10.64
CA GLU A 95 57.79 -29.40 10.33
C GLU A 95 57.15 -30.32 9.28
N ARG A 96 57.94 -30.58 8.21
CA ARG A 96 58.00 -31.74 7.29
C ARG A 96 57.01 -31.89 6.14
#